data_AF-A0A1Q3QGN8-F1
#
_entry.id   AF-A0A1Q3QGN8-F1
#
_cell.length_a   1.000
_cell.length_b   1.000
_cell.length_c   1.000
_cell.angle_alpha   90.00
_cell.angle_beta   90.00
_cell.angle_gamma   90.00
#
_symmetry.space_group_name_H-M   'P 1'
#
loop_
_entity.id
_entity.type
_entity.pdbx_description
1 polymer ?
#
loop_
_entity_poly.entity_id
_entity_poly.type
_entity_poly.pdbx_seq_one_letter_code
_entity_poly.pdbx_strand_id
1 'polypeptide(L)'
;MKTRLYLILLVLIFDTTAFAVCLYAQNEIHWLPNQPGKWSYKHQLYGEIGDYKLTPGEVAGYRQKIETMVETFHQNPVLKNPVGFEPSINVRIFDENTGFMRTPLTKPLTKLLVGGRIAILFCPYFQDKSGQVQKHCMEVTSCDIDFNYPKSTAESYLNYGADGYHEDLSAAADKLNRVFIKPRVVKELAEGVTAYSSGIIVVAGTTRPPYWIPVTIDELFKLQLDYYELNYKLNKEEYVSEIINVIKNDRATYSPEQLKLPAYYNSSTIARITDNENENPYMQFNPEYFDRSLPRNDVQIIAVHTLTEVYNDNCNCSKYNNYEAQKHCAFVKQIDANALKALLDVK
;
A
#
# COMPACT_ATOMS: atom_id res chain seq x y z
N MET A 1 21.73 -43.11 -50.26
CA MET A 1 20.52 -42.35 -50.65
C MET A 1 19.37 -42.53 -49.66
N LYS A 2 19.00 -43.76 -49.27
CA LYS A 2 17.88 -44.04 -48.33
C LYS A 2 18.00 -43.31 -46.98
N THR A 3 19.17 -43.27 -46.36
CA THR A 3 19.38 -42.64 -45.04
C THR A 3 19.15 -41.12 -45.02
N ARG A 4 19.50 -40.42 -46.12
CA ARG A 4 19.24 -38.98 -46.26
C ARG A 4 17.75 -38.67 -46.41
N LEU A 5 17.00 -39.55 -47.07
CA LEU A 5 15.56 -39.38 -47.24
C LEU A 5 14.81 -39.55 -45.91
N TYR A 6 15.22 -40.52 -45.07
CA TYR A 6 14.65 -40.70 -43.72
C TYR A 6 14.93 -39.51 -42.81
N LEU A 7 16.12 -38.91 -42.89
CA LEU A 7 16.46 -37.74 -42.07
C LEU A 7 15.62 -36.52 -42.45
N ILE A 8 15.43 -36.27 -43.76
CA ILE A 8 14.58 -35.19 -44.26
C ILE A 8 13.12 -35.39 -43.84
N LEU A 9 12.63 -36.63 -43.90
CA LEU A 9 11.26 -36.94 -43.47
C LEU A 9 11.07 -36.72 -41.96
N LEU A 10 12.04 -37.11 -41.14
CA LEU A 10 12.01 -36.90 -39.68
C LEU A 10 12.02 -35.41 -39.30
N VAL A 11 12.84 -34.60 -39.98
CA VAL A 11 12.88 -33.14 -39.74
C VAL A 11 11.54 -32.50 -40.13
N LEU A 12 10.95 -32.87 -41.27
CA LEU A 12 9.63 -32.35 -41.68
C LEU A 12 8.50 -32.77 -40.73
N ILE A 13 8.53 -33.98 -40.18
CA ILE A 13 7.54 -34.43 -39.18
C ILE A 13 7.74 -33.68 -37.84
N PHE A 14 8.99 -33.43 -37.45
CA PHE A 14 9.29 -32.68 -36.21
C PHE A 14 8.87 -31.21 -36.33
N ASP A 15 9.15 -30.56 -37.47
CA ASP A 15 8.74 -29.17 -37.71
C ASP A 15 7.21 -29.02 -37.78
N THR A 16 6.51 -29.97 -38.43
CA THR A 16 5.03 -29.91 -38.52
C THR A 16 4.34 -30.19 -37.18
N THR A 17 4.88 -31.11 -36.36
CA THR A 17 4.34 -31.37 -35.02
C THR A 17 4.65 -30.24 -34.05
N ALA A 18 5.84 -29.64 -34.10
CA ALA A 18 6.18 -28.46 -33.31
C ALA A 18 5.30 -27.26 -33.69
N PHE A 19 5.05 -27.02 -34.99
CA PHE A 19 4.15 -25.96 -35.45
C PHE A 19 2.69 -26.17 -35.01
N ALA A 20 2.20 -27.42 -35.08
CA ALA A 20 0.85 -27.75 -34.62
C ALA A 20 0.70 -27.52 -33.10
N VAL A 21 1.69 -27.91 -32.29
CA VAL A 21 1.66 -27.68 -30.84
C VAL A 21 1.70 -26.18 -30.52
N CYS A 22 2.47 -25.38 -31.26
CA CYS A 22 2.49 -23.92 -31.08
C CYS A 22 1.15 -23.24 -31.41
N LEU A 23 0.40 -23.74 -32.41
CA LEU A 23 -0.93 -23.22 -32.76
C LEU A 23 -2.01 -23.56 -31.72
N TYR A 24 -1.88 -24.69 -31.02
CA TYR A 24 -2.81 -25.07 -29.93
C TYR A 24 -2.39 -24.53 -28.55
N ALA A 25 -1.19 -23.96 -28.41
CA ALA A 25 -0.67 -23.42 -27.15
C ALA A 25 -1.13 -21.99 -26.85
N GLN A 26 -1.63 -21.25 -27.85
CA GLN A 26 -2.26 -19.95 -27.64
C GLN A 26 -3.76 -20.15 -27.44
N ASN A 27 -4.15 -20.41 -26.21
CA ASN A 27 -5.56 -20.49 -25.86
C ASN A 27 -6.19 -19.09 -26.04
N GLU A 28 -7.03 -18.93 -27.06
CA GLU A 28 -7.84 -17.73 -27.23
C GLU A 28 -8.79 -17.61 -26.03
N ILE A 29 -8.45 -16.73 -25.09
CA ILE A 29 -9.35 -16.29 -24.04
C ILE A 29 -10.23 -15.20 -24.65
N HIS A 30 -11.54 -15.46 -24.74
CA HIS A 30 -12.48 -14.47 -25.27
C HIS A 30 -13.00 -13.58 -24.15
N TRP A 31 -12.53 -12.33 -24.11
CA TRP A 31 -13.00 -11.34 -23.13
C TRP A 31 -14.46 -10.99 -23.34
N LEU A 32 -15.21 -10.83 -22.24
CA LEU A 32 -16.64 -10.55 -22.26
C LEU A 32 -16.95 -9.15 -21.67
N PRO A 33 -16.60 -8.06 -22.37
CA PRO A 33 -16.65 -6.69 -21.80
C PRO A 33 -18.07 -6.18 -21.51
N ASN A 34 -19.09 -6.84 -22.04
CA ASN A 34 -20.50 -6.48 -21.88
C ASN A 34 -21.26 -7.39 -20.91
N GLN A 35 -20.60 -8.40 -20.34
CA GLN A 35 -21.24 -9.34 -19.41
C GLN A 35 -21.66 -8.61 -18.13
N PRO A 36 -22.95 -8.65 -17.73
CA PRO A 36 -23.37 -8.05 -16.47
C PRO A 36 -22.69 -8.73 -15.28
N GLY A 37 -22.09 -7.93 -14.40
CA GLY A 37 -21.51 -8.37 -13.14
C GLY A 37 -22.52 -8.42 -12.01
N LYS A 38 -22.11 -9.07 -10.91
CA LYS A 38 -22.88 -9.13 -9.68
C LYS A 38 -22.08 -8.50 -8.55
N TRP A 39 -22.77 -7.73 -7.71
CA TRP A 39 -22.19 -7.27 -6.47
C TRP A 39 -22.24 -8.39 -5.43
N SER A 40 -21.08 -8.68 -4.82
CA SER A 40 -21.01 -9.47 -3.60
C SER A 40 -19.74 -9.11 -2.84
N TYR A 41 -19.80 -9.16 -1.51
CA TYR A 41 -18.61 -9.02 -0.69
C TYR A 41 -18.53 -10.16 0.32
N LYS A 42 -17.30 -10.55 0.67
CA LYS A 42 -17.03 -11.51 1.73
C LYS A 42 -16.23 -10.80 2.80
N HIS A 43 -16.64 -10.95 4.05
CA HIS A 43 -15.85 -10.52 5.19
C HIS A 43 -15.22 -11.76 5.84
N GLN A 44 -13.93 -11.70 6.12
CA GLN A 44 -13.26 -12.64 7.01
C GLN A 44 -12.92 -11.89 8.30
N LEU A 45 -13.81 -12.02 9.28
CA LEU A 45 -13.58 -11.52 10.62
C LEU A 45 -13.01 -12.67 11.45
N TYR A 46 -11.69 -12.75 11.55
CA TYR A 46 -11.06 -13.62 12.54
C TYR A 46 -11.15 -12.88 13.89
N GLY A 47 -12.04 -13.34 14.78
CA GLY A 47 -12.34 -12.70 16.06
C GLY A 47 -11.24 -12.82 17.11
N GLU A 48 -10.25 -13.69 16.88
CA GLU A 48 -9.10 -13.88 17.75
C GLU A 48 -7.85 -13.96 16.88
N ILE A 49 -6.92 -13.02 17.06
CA ILE A 49 -5.63 -13.10 16.38
C ILE A 49 -4.52 -12.84 17.41
N GLY A 50 -4.02 -13.93 17.98
CA GLY A 50 -3.01 -13.87 19.04
C GLY A 50 -3.47 -13.09 20.26
N ASP A 51 -2.61 -12.18 20.73
CA ASP A 51 -2.90 -11.26 21.84
C ASP A 51 -3.84 -10.10 21.44
N TYR A 52 -4.14 -9.95 20.14
CA TYR A 52 -5.11 -8.98 19.64
C TYR A 52 -6.53 -9.58 19.70
N LYS A 53 -7.21 -9.34 20.83
CA LYS A 53 -8.57 -9.80 21.07
C LYS A 53 -9.56 -8.64 20.99
N LEU A 54 -10.54 -8.78 20.11
CA LEU A 54 -11.70 -7.89 20.07
C LEU A 54 -12.79 -8.43 21.00
N THR A 55 -13.35 -7.57 21.82
CA THR A 55 -14.56 -7.88 22.59
C THR A 55 -15.74 -8.11 21.63
N PRO A 56 -16.80 -8.83 22.05
CA PRO A 56 -18.00 -9.02 21.23
C PRO A 56 -18.61 -7.69 20.74
N GLY A 57 -18.55 -6.65 21.57
CA GLY A 57 -19.01 -5.30 21.20
C GLY A 57 -18.12 -4.65 20.12
N GLU A 58 -16.79 -4.78 20.22
CA GLU A 58 -15.87 -4.29 19.19
C GLU A 58 -16.06 -5.03 17.86
N VAL A 59 -16.28 -6.35 17.88
CA VAL A 59 -16.58 -7.15 16.67
C VAL A 59 -17.88 -6.68 16.00
N ALA A 60 -18.94 -6.47 16.79
CA ALA A 60 -20.23 -6.01 16.28
C ALA A 60 -20.12 -4.59 15.68
N GLY A 61 -19.50 -3.66 16.41
CA GLY A 61 -19.30 -2.29 15.94
C GLY A 61 -18.39 -2.22 14.71
N TYR A 62 -17.33 -3.03 14.67
CA TYR A 62 -16.47 -3.14 13.49
C TYR A 62 -17.24 -3.63 12.27
N ARG A 63 -18.06 -4.69 12.42
CA ARG A 63 -18.89 -5.23 11.32
C ARG A 63 -19.79 -4.15 10.73
N GLN A 64 -20.50 -3.40 11.58
CA GLN A 64 -21.38 -2.32 11.14
C GLN A 64 -20.61 -1.24 10.36
N LYS A 65 -19.40 -0.89 10.80
CA LYS A 65 -18.56 0.10 10.10
C LYS A 65 -18.08 -0.40 8.77
N ILE A 66 -17.63 -1.65 8.69
CA ILE A 66 -17.26 -2.28 7.42
C ILE A 66 -18.44 -2.33 6.46
N GLU A 67 -19.61 -2.72 6.93
CA GLU A 67 -20.84 -2.72 6.12
C GLU A 67 -21.14 -1.33 5.56
N THR A 68 -21.01 -0.30 6.40
CA THR A 68 -21.16 1.10 5.99
C THR A 68 -20.14 1.50 4.93
N MET A 69 -18.85 1.22 5.16
CA MET A 69 -17.77 1.53 4.21
C MET A 69 -17.98 0.82 2.86
N VAL A 70 -18.27 -0.48 2.90
CA VAL A 70 -18.51 -1.30 1.69
C VAL A 70 -19.71 -0.79 0.91
N GLU A 71 -20.81 -0.43 1.59
CA GLU A 71 -21.98 0.13 0.92
C GLU A 71 -21.72 1.52 0.36
N THR A 72 -20.92 2.36 1.03
CA THR A 72 -20.46 3.64 0.46
C THR A 72 -19.70 3.43 -0.84
N PHE A 73 -18.80 2.44 -0.91
CA PHE A 73 -18.10 2.12 -2.15
C PHE A 73 -19.04 1.56 -3.23
N HIS A 74 -20.04 0.77 -2.84
CA HIS A 74 -21.04 0.23 -3.76
C HIS A 74 -21.82 1.31 -4.52
N GLN A 75 -22.01 2.48 -3.92
CA GLN A 75 -22.69 3.61 -4.58
C GLN A 75 -21.89 4.20 -5.75
N ASN A 76 -20.60 3.88 -5.88
CA ASN A 76 -19.80 4.28 -7.04
C ASN A 76 -20.40 3.68 -8.34
N PRO A 77 -20.57 4.46 -9.43
CA PRO A 77 -21.19 3.99 -10.65
C PRO A 77 -20.52 2.76 -11.29
N VAL A 78 -19.21 2.60 -11.09
CA VAL A 78 -18.46 1.43 -11.58
C VAL A 78 -18.87 0.16 -10.85
N LEU A 79 -19.18 0.25 -9.55
CA LEU A 79 -19.51 -0.88 -8.70
C LEU A 79 -21.01 -1.18 -8.60
N LYS A 80 -21.85 -0.15 -8.74
CA LYS A 80 -23.32 -0.25 -8.64
C LYS A 80 -23.94 -1.13 -9.73
N ASN A 81 -23.45 -0.98 -10.96
CA ASN A 81 -23.88 -1.76 -12.12
C ASN A 81 -22.64 -2.22 -12.90
N PRO A 82 -21.89 -3.21 -12.38
CA PRO A 82 -20.64 -3.61 -12.98
C PRO A 82 -20.90 -4.31 -14.32
N VAL A 83 -20.12 -3.95 -15.34
CA VAL A 83 -20.23 -4.52 -16.70
C VAL A 83 -18.84 -4.92 -17.18
N GLY A 84 -18.74 -6.17 -17.62
CA GLY A 84 -17.53 -6.85 -18.09
C GLY A 84 -16.60 -7.36 -16.99
N PHE A 85 -16.97 -7.17 -15.73
CA PHE A 85 -16.25 -7.69 -14.57
C PHE A 85 -17.21 -7.98 -13.41
N GLU A 86 -16.74 -8.73 -12.42
CA GLU A 86 -17.40 -8.91 -11.14
C GLU A 86 -16.51 -8.34 -10.02
N PRO A 87 -16.97 -7.35 -9.24
CA PRO A 87 -16.21 -6.89 -8.09
C PRO A 87 -16.15 -8.00 -7.03
N SER A 88 -14.94 -8.33 -6.59
CA SER A 88 -14.71 -9.22 -5.45
C SER A 88 -14.11 -8.41 -4.32
N ILE A 89 -14.86 -8.27 -3.23
CA ILE A 89 -14.43 -7.47 -2.09
C ILE A 89 -14.03 -8.38 -0.94
N ASN A 90 -12.80 -8.18 -0.47
CA ASN A 90 -12.24 -8.89 0.66
C ASN A 90 -11.97 -7.90 1.80
N VAL A 91 -12.52 -8.19 2.97
CA VAL A 91 -12.25 -7.39 4.18
C VAL A 91 -11.44 -8.21 5.17
N ARG A 92 -10.38 -7.60 5.69
CA ARG A 92 -9.51 -8.18 6.74
C ARG A 92 -9.14 -7.15 7.80
N ILE A 93 -8.98 -7.61 9.03
CA ILE A 93 -8.36 -6.85 10.12
C ILE A 93 -6.84 -7.06 10.03
N PHE A 94 -6.05 -6.04 10.34
CA PHE A 94 -4.60 -6.20 10.45
C PHE A 94 -4.22 -6.91 11.74
N ASP A 95 -3.29 -7.85 11.64
CA ASP A 95 -2.91 -8.71 12.74
C ASP A 95 -1.40 -8.98 12.79
N GLU A 96 -0.96 -9.73 13.80
CA GLU A 96 0.46 -10.09 14.01
C GLU A 96 1.03 -10.99 12.90
N ASN A 97 0.20 -11.81 12.24
CA ASN A 97 0.61 -12.83 11.26
C ASN A 97 0.64 -12.30 9.81
N THR A 98 -0.06 -11.20 9.54
CA THR A 98 -0.14 -10.55 8.24
C THR A 98 1.05 -9.62 7.98
N GLY A 99 2.01 -9.51 8.91
CA GLY A 99 3.25 -8.75 8.75
C GLY A 99 3.08 -7.22 8.85
N PHE A 100 1.84 -6.73 8.93
CA PHE A 100 1.52 -5.30 9.02
C PHE A 100 1.63 -4.75 10.45
N MET A 101 1.54 -5.59 11.49
CA MET A 101 1.66 -5.19 12.91
C MET A 101 3.01 -5.52 13.56
N ARG A 102 4.07 -5.83 12.80
CA ARG A 102 5.44 -5.94 13.34
C ARG A 102 6.01 -4.62 13.87
N THR A 103 5.20 -3.58 14.01
CA THR A 103 5.65 -2.33 14.61
C THR A 103 5.76 -2.52 16.13
N PRO A 104 6.91 -2.24 16.77
CA PRO A 104 7.06 -2.25 18.23
C PRO A 104 6.29 -1.12 18.94
N LEU A 105 5.29 -0.52 18.28
CA LEU A 105 4.41 0.47 18.87
C LEU A 105 3.43 -0.24 19.80
N THR A 106 3.90 -0.39 21.04
CA THR A 106 3.13 -0.60 22.26
C THR A 106 2.38 -1.92 22.36
N LYS A 107 3.06 -2.93 22.92
CA LYS A 107 2.36 -3.86 23.81
C LYS A 107 1.79 -3.05 24.99
N PRO A 108 0.54 -3.31 25.43
CA PRO A 108 -0.33 -4.38 24.97
C PRO A 108 -1.15 -4.01 23.71
N LEU A 109 -1.24 -4.96 22.78
CA LEU A 109 -2.00 -4.83 21.52
C LEU A 109 -3.48 -4.49 21.75
N THR A 110 -4.01 -4.78 22.96
CA THR A 110 -5.37 -4.42 23.41
C THR A 110 -5.63 -2.92 23.52
N LYS A 111 -4.61 -2.06 23.37
CA LYS A 111 -4.76 -0.60 23.36
C LYS A 111 -4.63 0.02 21.98
N LEU A 112 -4.34 -0.78 20.95
CA LEU A 112 -4.24 -0.30 19.58
C LEU A 112 -5.63 -0.15 18.96
N LEU A 113 -5.76 0.86 18.09
CA LEU A 113 -6.93 1.01 17.22
C LEU A 113 -7.09 -0.23 16.33
N VAL A 114 -8.34 -0.54 16.00
CA VAL A 114 -8.67 -1.57 15.03
C VAL A 114 -8.40 -1.04 13.63
N GLY A 115 -7.25 -1.44 13.08
CA GLY A 115 -6.91 -1.23 11.67
C GLY A 115 -7.30 -2.41 10.80
N GLY A 116 -7.55 -2.14 9.53
CA GLY A 116 -7.90 -3.17 8.56
C GLY A 116 -7.78 -2.69 7.12
N ARG A 117 -8.10 -3.61 6.22
CA ARG A 117 -8.09 -3.42 4.77
C ARG A 117 -9.39 -3.89 4.16
N ILE A 118 -9.93 -3.10 3.24
CA ILE A 118 -10.92 -3.51 2.24
C ILE A 118 -10.20 -3.55 0.90
N ALA A 119 -10.08 -4.72 0.29
CA ALA A 119 -9.52 -4.87 -1.06
C ALA A 119 -10.67 -5.06 -2.06
N ILE A 120 -10.81 -4.15 -3.02
CA ILE A 120 -11.78 -4.24 -4.12
C ILE A 120 -11.04 -4.76 -5.35
N LEU A 121 -11.29 -6.02 -5.72
CA LEU A 121 -10.72 -6.66 -6.91
C LEU A 121 -11.67 -6.52 -8.09
N PHE A 122 -11.16 -6.10 -9.25
CA PHE A 122 -11.95 -5.94 -10.47
C PHE A 122 -11.81 -7.19 -11.36
N CYS A 123 -12.54 -8.26 -11.08
CA CYS A 123 -12.33 -9.54 -11.76
C CYS A 123 -12.97 -9.59 -13.16
N PRO A 124 -12.22 -9.51 -14.28
CA PRO A 124 -12.82 -9.50 -15.61
C PRO A 124 -13.49 -10.84 -15.96
N TYR A 125 -14.53 -10.75 -16.78
CA TYR A 125 -15.19 -11.93 -17.36
C TYR A 125 -14.52 -12.36 -18.66
N PHE A 126 -14.41 -13.67 -18.83
CA PHE A 126 -13.97 -14.29 -20.07
C PHE A 126 -14.78 -15.56 -20.36
N GLN A 127 -14.79 -15.99 -21.61
CA GLN A 127 -15.34 -17.28 -22.00
C GLN A 127 -14.20 -18.29 -22.15
N ASP A 128 -14.33 -19.44 -21.49
CA ASP A 128 -13.39 -20.54 -21.65
C ASP A 128 -13.68 -21.39 -22.90
N LYS A 129 -12.83 -22.40 -23.14
CA LYS A 129 -12.96 -23.31 -24.30
C LYS A 129 -14.28 -24.09 -24.35
N SER A 130 -14.94 -24.27 -23.22
CA SER A 130 -16.24 -24.96 -23.14
C SER A 130 -17.42 -24.03 -23.45
N GLY A 131 -17.15 -22.75 -23.71
CA GLY A 131 -18.16 -21.73 -23.91
C GLY A 131 -18.74 -21.20 -22.59
N GLN A 132 -18.20 -21.62 -21.43
CA GLN A 132 -18.68 -21.17 -20.13
C GLN A 132 -18.08 -19.82 -19.77
N VAL A 133 -18.92 -18.97 -19.17
CA VAL A 133 -18.49 -17.69 -18.62
C VAL A 133 -17.73 -17.95 -17.32
N GLN A 134 -16.47 -17.53 -17.30
CA GLN A 134 -15.58 -17.57 -16.15
C GLN A 134 -15.19 -16.16 -15.75
N LYS A 135 -14.71 -16.00 -14.52
CA LYS A 135 -14.09 -14.75 -14.04
C LYS A 135 -12.65 -15.00 -13.62
N HIS A 136 -11.77 -14.04 -13.89
CA HIS A 136 -10.38 -14.09 -13.44
C HIS A 136 -10.20 -13.16 -12.26
N CYS A 137 -9.81 -13.69 -11.10
CA CYS A 137 -9.56 -12.90 -9.88
C CYS A 137 -8.14 -13.07 -9.33
N MET A 138 -7.30 -13.88 -9.98
CA MET A 138 -5.92 -14.10 -9.54
C MET A 138 -5.06 -12.96 -10.08
N GLU A 139 -4.20 -12.37 -9.25
CA GLU A 139 -3.26 -11.31 -9.64
C GLU A 139 -3.91 -10.09 -10.34
N VAL A 140 -5.21 -9.88 -10.14
CA VAL A 140 -5.90 -8.69 -10.67
C VAL A 140 -5.53 -7.46 -9.85
N THR A 141 -5.56 -6.32 -10.52
CA THR A 141 -5.45 -5.02 -9.84
C THR A 141 -6.54 -4.88 -8.78
N SER A 142 -6.15 -4.49 -7.57
CA SER A 142 -7.06 -4.12 -6.49
C SER A 142 -6.98 -2.63 -6.17
N CYS A 143 -8.09 -2.07 -5.73
CA CYS A 143 -8.09 -0.84 -4.95
C CYS A 143 -8.12 -1.23 -3.47
N ASP A 144 -7.03 -0.97 -2.77
CA ASP A 144 -6.89 -1.29 -1.35
C ASP A 144 -7.25 -0.06 -0.53
N ILE A 145 -8.20 -0.21 0.40
CA ILE A 145 -8.60 0.82 1.35
C ILE A 145 -8.16 0.36 2.73
N ASP A 146 -7.12 1.00 3.24
CA ASP A 146 -6.60 0.76 4.57
C ASP A 146 -7.14 1.83 5.53
N PHE A 147 -7.49 1.44 6.75
CA PHE A 147 -7.99 2.36 7.75
C PHE A 147 -7.32 2.10 9.10
N ASN A 148 -7.17 3.16 9.90
CA ASN A 148 -6.42 3.16 11.16
C ASN A 148 -5.03 2.51 11.05
N TYR A 149 -4.40 2.65 9.88
CA TYR A 149 -3.10 2.06 9.61
C TYR A 149 -2.14 3.11 9.04
N PRO A 150 -1.39 3.81 9.93
CA PRO A 150 -0.49 4.90 9.56
C PRO A 150 0.45 4.61 8.41
N LYS A 151 0.99 3.39 8.36
CA LYS A 151 1.96 2.97 7.33
C LYS A 151 1.36 3.01 5.92
N SER A 152 0.04 2.94 5.77
CA SER A 152 -0.60 3.05 4.45
C SER A 152 -0.83 4.47 3.97
N THR A 153 -0.60 5.48 4.82
CA THR A 153 -0.77 6.88 4.41
C THR A 153 0.34 7.34 3.45
N ALA A 154 1.51 6.68 3.45
CA ALA A 154 2.65 7.02 2.61
C ALA A 154 3.18 5.77 1.87
N GLU A 155 3.70 5.97 0.66
CA GLU A 155 4.15 4.87 -0.22
C GLU A 155 5.57 4.42 0.10
N SER A 156 6.48 5.38 0.28
CA SER A 156 7.93 5.13 0.35
C SER A 156 8.49 5.53 1.71
N TYR A 157 8.31 4.65 2.69
CA TYR A 157 9.08 4.70 3.92
C TYR A 157 10.54 4.39 3.63
N LEU A 158 11.42 4.88 4.50
CA LEU A 158 12.78 4.37 4.54
C LEU A 158 12.73 2.84 4.67
N ASN A 159 13.64 2.17 3.95
CA ASN A 159 13.65 0.72 3.82
C ASN A 159 15.01 0.17 4.25
N TYR A 160 15.22 0.13 5.55
CA TYR A 160 16.36 -0.51 6.18
C TYR A 160 15.96 -1.95 6.56
N GLY A 161 16.78 -2.91 6.13
CA GLY A 161 16.63 -4.31 6.51
C GLY A 161 17.35 -4.62 7.82
N ALA A 162 17.13 -5.81 8.36
CA ALA A 162 18.09 -6.42 9.27
C ALA A 162 18.79 -7.53 8.49
N ASP A 163 20.09 -7.37 8.26
CA ASP A 163 20.90 -8.45 7.72
C ASP A 163 21.10 -9.49 8.83
N GLY A 164 20.64 -10.72 8.59
CA GLY A 164 20.61 -11.79 9.60
C GLY A 164 19.41 -11.72 10.56
N TYR A 165 19.18 -12.80 11.31
CA TYR A 165 18.08 -12.91 12.28
C TYR A 165 18.41 -12.17 13.60
N HIS A 166 18.64 -10.86 13.54
CA HIS A 166 18.93 -10.02 14.70
C HIS A 166 17.70 -9.19 15.11
N GLU A 167 17.02 -9.59 16.20
CA GLU A 167 15.82 -8.89 16.69
C GLU A 167 16.08 -7.43 17.05
N ASP A 168 17.21 -7.13 17.71
CA ASP A 168 17.57 -5.75 18.06
C ASP A 168 17.80 -4.87 16.83
N LEU A 169 18.42 -5.43 15.79
CA LEU A 169 18.67 -4.71 14.54
C LEU A 169 17.35 -4.48 13.78
N SER A 170 16.45 -5.47 13.78
CA SER A 170 15.09 -5.31 13.26
C SER A 170 14.34 -4.19 13.98
N ALA A 171 14.45 -4.12 15.31
CA ALA A 171 13.79 -3.07 16.09
C ALA A 171 14.38 -1.67 15.82
N ALA A 172 15.69 -1.56 15.56
CA ALA A 172 16.33 -0.32 15.16
C ALA A 172 15.88 0.10 13.73
N ALA A 173 15.88 -0.83 12.79
CA ALA A 173 15.35 -0.62 11.44
C ALA A 173 13.89 -0.17 11.46
N ASP A 174 13.04 -0.81 12.29
CA ASP A 174 11.62 -0.46 12.44
C ASP A 174 11.40 0.95 12.99
N LYS A 175 12.35 1.55 13.70
CA LYS A 175 12.27 2.96 14.11
C LYS A 175 12.57 3.88 12.94
N LEU A 176 13.64 3.59 12.20
CA LEU A 176 14.07 4.39 11.05
C LEU A 176 13.05 4.29 9.89
N ASN A 177 12.47 3.12 9.67
CA ASN A 177 11.43 2.84 8.68
C ASN A 177 10.05 3.48 9.02
N ARG A 178 9.94 4.28 10.09
CA ARG A 178 8.77 5.14 10.35
C ARG A 178 8.88 6.50 9.67
N VAL A 179 10.09 6.87 9.25
CA VAL A 179 10.36 8.08 8.51
C VAL A 179 10.13 7.81 7.02
N PHE A 180 9.57 8.79 6.33
CA PHE A 180 9.32 8.75 4.89
C PHE A 180 9.49 10.14 4.29
N ILE A 181 9.65 10.20 2.97
CA ILE A 181 9.63 11.47 2.24
C ILE A 181 8.18 11.80 1.93
N LYS A 182 7.72 13.01 2.28
CA LYS A 182 6.34 13.43 2.02
C LYS A 182 6.04 13.31 0.51
N PRO A 183 5.01 12.55 0.10
CA PRO A 183 4.61 12.53 -1.30
C PRO A 183 4.02 13.89 -1.70
N ARG A 184 4.20 14.27 -2.97
CA ARG A 184 3.69 15.55 -3.49
C ARG A 184 2.16 15.53 -3.51
N VAL A 185 1.53 16.60 -3.05
CA VAL A 185 0.08 16.78 -3.21
C VAL A 185 -0.23 16.98 -4.68
N VAL A 186 -1.14 16.17 -5.23
CA VAL A 186 -1.66 16.33 -6.59
C VAL A 186 -2.92 17.16 -6.57
N LYS A 187 -3.85 16.85 -5.65
CA LYS A 187 -5.15 17.49 -5.61
C LYS A 187 -5.82 17.34 -4.24
N GLU A 188 -6.49 18.38 -3.77
CA GLU A 188 -7.49 18.28 -2.71
C GLU A 188 -8.84 17.91 -3.35
N LEU A 189 -9.39 16.75 -2.99
CA LEU A 189 -10.65 16.25 -3.55
C LEU A 189 -11.87 16.79 -2.77
N ALA A 190 -11.70 16.98 -1.47
CA ALA A 190 -12.61 17.65 -0.56
C ALA A 190 -11.80 18.10 0.67
N GLU A 191 -12.40 18.88 1.56
CA GLU A 191 -11.76 19.25 2.82
C GLU A 191 -11.41 17.98 3.64
N GLY A 192 -10.12 17.75 3.90
CA GLY A 192 -9.64 16.57 4.62
C GLY A 192 -9.46 15.33 3.74
N VAL A 193 -9.54 15.47 2.40
CA VAL A 193 -9.37 14.37 1.44
C VAL A 193 -8.34 14.78 0.39
N THR A 194 -7.10 14.34 0.60
CA THR A 194 -5.94 14.76 -0.17
C THR A 194 -5.43 13.61 -1.05
N ALA A 195 -5.32 13.83 -2.36
CA ALA A 195 -4.71 12.91 -3.30
C ALA A 195 -3.23 13.26 -3.53
N TYR A 196 -2.38 12.24 -3.43
CA TYR A 196 -0.93 12.33 -3.52
C TYR A 196 -0.39 11.70 -4.80
N SER A 197 0.79 12.17 -5.22
CA SER A 197 1.48 11.70 -6.44
C SER A 197 1.95 10.26 -6.36
N SER A 198 1.92 9.68 -5.16
CA SER A 198 2.22 8.28 -4.87
C SER A 198 1.05 7.32 -5.15
N GLY A 199 -0.06 7.81 -5.70
CA GLY A 199 -1.27 6.99 -5.87
C GLY A 199 -1.94 6.66 -4.54
N ILE A 200 -1.97 7.62 -3.61
CA ILE A 200 -2.65 7.45 -2.32
C ILE A 200 -3.60 8.64 -2.12
N ILE A 201 -4.83 8.36 -1.70
CA ILE A 201 -5.74 9.36 -1.15
C ILE A 201 -5.75 9.18 0.37
N VAL A 202 -5.42 10.23 1.11
CA VAL A 202 -5.54 10.24 2.57
C VAL A 202 -6.81 11.00 2.96
N VAL A 203 -7.66 10.35 3.74
CA VAL A 203 -8.86 10.91 4.35
C VAL A 203 -8.56 11.11 5.83
N ALA A 204 -8.55 12.37 6.27
CA ALA A 204 -8.21 12.76 7.63
C ALA A 204 -9.11 13.91 8.11
N GLY A 205 -9.53 13.88 9.38
CA GLY A 205 -10.28 14.98 10.00
C GLY A 205 -9.45 16.27 10.07
N THR A 206 -10.06 17.41 9.75
CA THR A 206 -9.39 18.72 9.71
C THR A 206 -9.34 19.45 11.05
N THR A 207 -10.10 18.98 12.05
CA THR A 207 -10.09 19.54 13.42
C THR A 207 -9.01 18.92 14.32
N ARG A 208 -8.28 17.92 13.81
CA ARG A 208 -7.24 17.18 14.52
C ARG A 208 -5.86 17.81 14.28
N PRO A 209 -4.85 17.48 15.12
CA PRO A 209 -3.46 17.73 14.77
C PRO A 209 -3.13 17.17 13.38
N PRO A 210 -2.09 17.66 12.68
CA PRO A 210 -1.65 17.07 11.42
C PRO A 210 -1.33 15.57 11.59
N TYR A 211 -1.78 14.72 10.67
CA TYR A 211 -1.47 13.28 10.71
C TYR A 211 0.00 12.97 10.42
N TRP A 212 0.72 13.89 9.78
CA TRP A 212 2.17 13.85 9.62
C TRP A 212 2.83 15.05 10.27
N ILE A 213 3.98 14.80 10.89
CA ILE A 213 4.85 15.82 11.48
C ILE A 213 6.25 15.72 10.88
N PRO A 214 6.96 16.85 10.71
CA PRO A 214 8.33 16.83 10.24
C PRO A 214 9.24 16.12 11.24
N VAL A 215 10.24 15.42 10.72
CA VAL A 215 11.36 14.88 11.51
C VAL A 215 12.47 15.92 11.51
N THR A 216 13.08 16.17 12.66
CA THR A 216 14.20 17.10 12.75
C THR A 216 15.49 16.48 12.22
N ILE A 217 16.46 17.32 11.84
CA ILE A 217 17.79 16.89 11.41
C ILE A 217 18.47 16.02 12.48
N ASP A 218 18.41 16.42 13.75
CA ASP A 218 18.99 15.68 14.85
C ASP A 218 18.35 14.31 15.06
N GLU A 219 17.01 14.24 15.00
CA GLU A 219 16.29 12.96 15.13
C GLU A 219 16.69 11.98 14.02
N LEU A 220 16.74 12.44 12.78
CA LEU A 220 17.06 11.57 11.65
C LEU A 220 18.52 11.07 11.70
N PHE A 221 19.47 11.95 12.03
CA PHE A 221 20.86 11.53 12.24
C PHE A 221 20.99 10.51 13.37
N LYS A 222 20.31 10.71 14.50
CA LYS A 222 20.31 9.75 15.62
C LYS A 222 19.76 8.40 15.20
N LEU A 223 18.63 8.36 14.50
CA LEU A 223 18.04 7.10 14.03
C LEU A 223 18.98 6.35 13.07
N GLN A 224 19.66 7.06 12.17
CA GLN A 224 20.65 6.45 11.27
C GLN A 224 21.87 5.92 12.03
N LEU A 225 22.42 6.70 12.97
CA LEU A 225 23.56 6.28 13.79
C LEU A 225 23.21 5.09 14.68
N ASP A 226 22.07 5.11 15.36
CA ASP A 226 21.59 4.00 16.19
C ASP A 226 21.53 2.69 15.39
N TYR A 227 21.02 2.76 14.15
CA TYR A 227 20.95 1.60 13.25
C TYR A 227 22.35 1.12 12.83
N TYR A 228 23.19 2.01 12.27
CA TYR A 228 24.48 1.61 11.70
C TYR A 228 25.49 1.20 12.78
N GLU A 229 25.51 1.86 13.93
CA GLU A 229 26.38 1.49 15.06
C GLU A 229 26.00 0.10 15.60
N LEU A 230 24.70 -0.22 15.68
CA LEU A 230 24.24 -1.55 16.06
C LEU A 230 24.59 -2.59 14.97
N ASN A 231 24.37 -2.27 13.70
CA ASN A 231 24.75 -3.14 12.59
C ASN A 231 26.25 -3.47 12.62
N TYR A 232 27.11 -2.47 12.76
CA TYR A 232 28.55 -2.66 12.90
C TYR A 232 28.90 -3.48 14.14
N LYS A 233 28.24 -3.24 15.27
CA LYS A 233 28.48 -4.00 16.51
C LYS A 233 28.24 -5.49 16.30
N LEU A 234 27.18 -5.86 15.59
CA LEU A 234 26.74 -7.24 15.36
C LEU A 234 27.54 -7.94 14.25
N ASN A 235 27.72 -7.26 13.11
CA ASN A 235 28.24 -7.88 11.89
C ASN A 235 29.72 -7.59 11.62
N LYS A 236 30.30 -6.56 12.26
CA LYS A 236 31.73 -6.18 12.14
C LYS A 236 32.21 -5.87 10.72
N GLU A 237 31.31 -5.51 9.81
CA GLU A 237 31.65 -5.18 8.43
C GLU A 237 32.31 -3.79 8.35
N GLU A 238 33.54 -3.72 7.82
CA GLU A 238 34.34 -2.49 7.85
C GLU A 238 33.69 -1.32 7.10
N TYR A 239 33.01 -1.56 5.97
CA TYR A 239 32.33 -0.49 5.23
C TYR A 239 31.23 0.20 6.06
N VAL A 240 30.63 -0.50 7.04
CA VAL A 240 29.64 0.11 7.94
C VAL A 240 30.30 1.15 8.84
N SER A 241 31.55 0.93 9.26
CA SER A 241 32.30 1.91 10.04
C SER A 241 32.58 3.19 9.24
N GLU A 242 32.80 3.08 7.93
CA GLU A 242 32.96 4.23 7.03
C GLU A 242 31.66 5.02 6.93
N ILE A 243 30.51 4.34 6.79
CA ILE A 243 29.18 4.98 6.79
C ILE A 243 28.95 5.74 8.10
N ILE A 244 29.23 5.12 9.25
CA ILE A 244 29.09 5.77 10.58
C ILE A 244 29.94 7.05 10.62
N ASN A 245 31.19 7.00 10.16
CA ASN A 245 32.08 8.15 10.17
C ASN A 245 31.58 9.28 9.26
N VAL A 246 31.07 8.96 8.06
CA VAL A 246 30.47 9.96 7.17
C VAL A 246 29.26 10.62 7.83
N ILE A 247 28.35 9.83 8.42
CA ILE A 247 27.16 10.37 9.09
C ILE A 247 27.54 11.26 10.27
N LYS A 248 28.55 10.86 11.07
CA LYS A 248 29.05 11.69 12.19
C LYS A 248 29.67 13.00 11.70
N ASN A 249 30.45 12.96 10.63
CA ASN A 249 31.07 14.13 10.04
C ASN A 249 30.02 15.08 9.45
N ASP A 250 29.05 14.55 8.70
CA ASP A 250 27.92 15.32 8.17
C ASP A 250 27.14 15.99 9.30
N ARG A 251 26.78 15.26 10.36
CA ARG A 251 26.08 15.81 11.53
C ARG A 251 26.87 16.93 12.21
N ALA A 252 28.20 16.82 12.28
CA ALA A 252 29.06 17.82 12.92
C ALA A 252 29.13 19.16 12.15
N THR A 253 28.68 19.19 10.89
CA THR A 253 28.61 20.44 10.11
C THR A 253 27.42 21.34 10.50
N TYR A 254 26.43 20.80 11.22
CA TYR A 254 25.24 21.54 11.63
C TYR A 254 25.42 22.18 13.02
N SER A 255 24.95 23.42 13.17
CA SER A 255 24.85 24.07 14.48
C SER A 255 23.74 23.45 15.36
N PRO A 256 23.77 23.66 16.68
CA PRO A 256 22.69 23.22 17.58
C PRO A 256 21.30 23.73 17.19
N GLU A 257 21.21 24.91 16.58
CA GLU A 257 19.97 25.50 16.08
C GLU A 257 19.52 24.82 14.79
N GLN A 258 20.43 24.59 13.84
CA GLN A 258 20.11 23.89 12.59
C GLN A 258 19.65 22.46 12.85
N LEU A 259 20.26 21.76 13.81
CA LEU A 259 19.88 20.41 14.22
C LEU A 259 18.40 20.30 14.65
N LYS A 260 17.77 21.40 15.08
CA LYS A 260 16.34 21.43 15.48
C LYS A 260 15.40 21.76 14.31
N LEU A 261 15.92 22.12 13.14
CA LEU A 261 15.10 22.39 11.96
C LEU A 261 14.56 21.09 11.36
N PRO A 262 13.45 21.15 10.59
CA PRO A 262 12.98 20.03 9.79
C PRO A 262 14.06 19.50 8.84
N ALA A 263 14.14 18.19 8.70
CA ALA A 263 15.02 17.52 7.76
C ALA A 263 14.37 17.40 6.38
N TYR A 264 15.16 17.65 5.33
CA TYR A 264 14.75 17.45 3.95
C TYR A 264 15.68 16.45 3.25
N TYR A 265 15.16 15.76 2.24
CA TYR A 265 15.93 14.84 1.43
C TYR A 265 16.97 15.57 0.57
N ASN A 266 18.18 15.04 0.51
CA ASN A 266 19.25 15.49 -0.39
C ASN A 266 20.02 14.29 -0.95
N SER A 267 19.96 14.06 -2.27
CA SER A 267 20.68 12.93 -2.88
C SER A 267 22.20 13.09 -2.95
N SER A 268 22.75 14.27 -2.64
CA SER A 268 24.18 14.58 -2.77
C SER A 268 25.03 14.17 -1.57
N THR A 269 24.42 13.72 -0.46
CA THR A 269 25.15 13.26 0.74
C THR A 269 24.81 11.80 1.05
N ILE A 270 25.72 11.09 1.73
CA ILE A 270 25.46 9.70 2.15
C ILE A 270 24.35 9.64 3.20
N ALA A 271 24.32 10.57 4.15
CA ALA A 271 23.24 10.68 5.13
C ALA A 271 21.89 11.02 4.48
N ARG A 272 21.91 11.67 3.31
CA ARG A 272 20.75 12.17 2.57
C ARG A 272 19.89 13.20 3.30
N ILE A 273 20.52 14.03 4.13
CA ILE A 273 19.87 15.04 4.97
C ILE A 273 20.36 16.44 4.59
N THR A 274 19.46 17.41 4.55
CA THR A 274 19.76 18.85 4.45
C THR A 274 18.78 19.68 5.30
N ASP A 275 19.23 20.85 5.73
CA ASP A 275 18.42 21.94 6.30
C ASP A 275 17.82 22.87 5.24
N ASN A 276 18.22 22.73 3.97
CA ASN A 276 17.65 23.49 2.87
C ASN A 276 16.24 22.99 2.56
N GLU A 277 15.24 23.83 2.85
CA GLU A 277 13.84 23.55 2.57
C GLU A 277 13.61 23.24 1.08
N ASN A 278 12.89 22.15 0.83
CA ASN A 278 12.51 21.70 -0.50
C ASN A 278 11.19 20.89 -0.49
N GLU A 279 10.75 20.41 -1.66
CA GLU A 279 9.48 19.68 -1.81
C GLU A 279 9.47 18.27 -1.18
N ASN A 280 10.61 17.79 -0.65
CA ASN A 280 10.82 16.44 -0.14
C ASN A 280 11.19 16.45 1.37
N PRO A 281 10.35 16.99 2.27
CA PRO A 281 10.60 16.91 3.70
C PRO A 281 10.51 15.47 4.19
N TYR A 282 11.36 15.12 5.15
CA TYR A 282 11.21 13.90 5.92
C TYR A 282 10.10 14.08 6.96
N MET A 283 9.15 13.16 6.94
CA MET A 283 7.99 13.15 7.80
C MET A 283 7.91 11.83 8.55
N GLN A 284 7.17 11.84 9.65
CA GLN A 284 6.70 10.65 10.35
C GLN A 284 5.22 10.81 10.69
N PHE A 285 4.54 9.71 10.96
CA PHE A 285 3.17 9.77 11.44
C PHE A 285 3.11 10.43 12.82
N ASN A 286 2.15 11.32 13.03
CA ASN A 286 1.93 11.98 14.30
C ASN A 286 1.20 11.03 15.28
N PRO A 287 1.86 10.55 16.35
CA PRO A 287 1.20 9.65 17.30
C PRO A 287 0.01 10.30 18.03
N GLU A 288 -0.02 11.63 18.12
CA GLU A 288 -1.10 12.41 18.75
C GLU A 288 -2.30 12.65 17.81
N TYR A 289 -2.22 12.21 16.54
CA TYR A 289 -3.35 12.27 15.63
C TYR A 289 -4.54 11.44 16.14
N PHE A 290 -4.22 10.26 16.69
CA PHE A 290 -5.22 9.32 17.15
C PHE A 290 -5.78 9.70 18.51
N ASP A 291 -7.08 9.90 18.54
CA ASP A 291 -7.84 10.13 19.75
C ASP A 291 -8.11 8.81 20.46
N ARG A 292 -7.34 8.56 21.52
CA ARG A 292 -7.46 7.35 22.34
C ARG A 292 -8.64 7.39 23.31
N SER A 293 -9.39 8.49 23.37
CA SER A 293 -10.64 8.58 24.13
C SER A 293 -11.83 7.99 23.36
N LEU A 294 -11.72 7.87 22.04
CA LEU A 294 -12.71 7.22 21.19
C LEU A 294 -12.64 5.68 21.31
N PRO A 295 -13.74 4.96 21.03
CA PRO A 295 -13.72 3.52 20.85
C PRO A 295 -12.60 3.06 19.90
N ARG A 296 -11.93 1.95 20.22
CA ARG A 296 -10.80 1.44 19.42
C ARG A 296 -11.17 1.13 17.97
N ASN A 297 -12.42 0.82 17.70
CA ASN A 297 -12.94 0.54 16.37
C ASN A 297 -13.43 1.80 15.63
N ASP A 298 -13.21 3.00 16.18
CA ASP A 298 -13.42 4.26 15.46
C ASP A 298 -12.42 4.44 14.33
N VAL A 299 -12.94 4.69 13.13
CA VAL A 299 -12.16 4.96 11.92
C VAL A 299 -11.76 6.42 11.97
N GLN A 300 -10.48 6.66 12.25
CA GLN A 300 -9.95 8.02 12.42
C GLN A 300 -9.14 8.48 11.21
N ILE A 301 -8.63 7.55 10.40
CA ILE A 301 -7.91 7.83 9.17
C ILE A 301 -8.14 6.72 8.15
N ILE A 302 -8.23 7.10 6.87
CA ILE A 302 -8.34 6.17 5.74
C ILE A 302 -7.27 6.51 4.71
N ALA A 303 -6.63 5.48 4.15
CA ALA A 303 -5.76 5.56 2.99
C ALA A 303 -6.36 4.70 1.86
N VAL A 304 -6.68 5.32 0.73
CA VAL A 304 -7.12 4.63 -0.48
C VAL A 304 -5.93 4.53 -1.43
N HIS A 305 -5.47 3.32 -1.70
CA HIS A 305 -4.41 3.04 -2.66
C HIS A 305 -4.99 2.96 -4.07
N THR A 306 -4.45 3.79 -4.94
CA THR A 306 -4.88 4.01 -6.31
C THR A 306 -3.73 3.73 -7.27
N LEU A 307 -4.01 3.83 -8.57
CA LEU A 307 -2.97 3.93 -9.58
C LEU A 307 -2.30 5.31 -9.48
N THR A 308 -0.98 5.37 -9.53
CA THR A 308 -0.15 6.57 -9.29
C THR A 308 -0.55 7.76 -10.17
N GLU A 309 -0.93 7.48 -11.41
CA GLU A 309 -1.22 8.45 -12.45
C GLU A 309 -2.68 8.89 -12.52
N VAL A 310 -3.58 8.32 -11.71
CA VAL A 310 -5.04 8.48 -11.88
C VAL A 310 -5.51 9.94 -11.79
N TYR A 311 -4.80 10.77 -11.01
CA TYR A 311 -5.10 12.19 -10.82
C TYR A 311 -4.23 13.12 -11.67
N ASN A 312 -3.38 12.59 -12.55
CA ASN A 312 -2.74 13.41 -13.57
C ASN A 312 -3.78 13.89 -14.58
N ASP A 313 -3.73 15.17 -14.97
CA ASP A 313 -4.72 15.79 -15.87
C ASP A 313 -4.91 15.03 -17.20
N ASN A 314 -3.86 14.38 -17.69
CA ASN A 314 -3.85 13.63 -18.95
C ASN A 314 -4.19 12.14 -18.79
N CYS A 315 -4.54 11.68 -17.58
CA CYS A 315 -4.85 10.28 -17.34
C CYS A 315 -6.12 9.89 -18.10
N ASN A 316 -6.01 8.90 -18.99
CA ASN A 316 -7.15 8.28 -19.64
C ASN A 316 -7.22 6.82 -19.23
N CYS A 317 -8.27 6.47 -18.48
CA CYS A 317 -8.47 5.11 -17.99
C CYS A 317 -8.57 4.07 -19.11
N SER A 318 -8.92 4.43 -20.35
CA SER A 318 -8.95 3.45 -21.45
C SER A 318 -7.57 3.08 -22.01
N LYS A 319 -6.50 3.79 -21.60
CA LYS A 319 -5.13 3.53 -22.07
C LYS A 319 -4.39 2.45 -21.29
N TYR A 320 -4.95 1.95 -20.18
CA TYR A 320 -4.33 0.83 -19.47
C TYR A 320 -4.45 -0.45 -20.30
N ASN A 321 -3.37 -1.22 -20.34
CA ASN A 321 -3.26 -2.43 -21.16
C ASN A 321 -4.15 -3.59 -20.69
N ASN A 322 -4.55 -3.59 -19.42
CA ASN A 322 -5.40 -4.63 -18.85
C ASN A 322 -6.74 -4.04 -18.38
N TYR A 323 -7.80 -4.83 -18.46
CA TYR A 323 -9.17 -4.35 -18.25
C TYR A 323 -9.43 -3.95 -16.80
N GLU A 324 -8.85 -4.71 -15.87
CA GLU A 324 -8.94 -4.48 -14.43
C GLU A 324 -8.36 -3.13 -14.00
N ALA A 325 -7.22 -2.68 -14.54
CA ALA A 325 -6.70 -1.35 -14.24
C ALA A 325 -7.55 -0.23 -14.86
N GLN A 326 -8.19 -0.47 -16.02
CA GLN A 326 -9.16 0.50 -16.56
C GLN A 326 -10.34 0.69 -15.59
N LYS A 327 -10.86 -0.40 -15.00
CA LYS A 327 -11.95 -0.34 -14.02
C LYS A 327 -11.51 0.26 -12.69
N HIS A 328 -10.30 -0.08 -12.21
CA HIS A 328 -9.72 0.56 -11.04
C HIS A 328 -9.57 2.08 -11.24
N CYS A 329 -8.98 2.51 -12.35
CA CYS A 329 -8.88 3.93 -12.70
C CYS A 329 -10.27 4.61 -12.75
N ALA A 330 -11.25 3.98 -13.41
CA ALA A 330 -12.60 4.52 -13.53
C ALA A 330 -13.30 4.62 -12.17
N PHE A 331 -13.09 3.65 -11.28
CA PHE A 331 -13.62 3.64 -9.92
C PHE A 331 -13.06 4.82 -9.13
N VAL A 332 -11.74 4.96 -9.09
CA VAL A 332 -11.07 6.02 -8.32
C VAL A 332 -11.42 7.42 -8.83
N LYS A 333 -11.53 7.61 -10.15
CA LYS A 333 -11.96 8.91 -10.72
C LYS A 333 -13.38 9.31 -10.33
N GLN A 334 -14.21 8.36 -9.93
CA GLN A 334 -15.61 8.57 -9.55
C GLN A 334 -15.85 8.39 -8.05
N ILE A 335 -14.79 8.30 -7.25
CA ILE A 335 -14.90 8.30 -5.79
C ILE A 335 -15.52 9.63 -5.32
N ASP A 336 -16.54 9.52 -4.47
CA ASP A 336 -17.12 10.66 -3.77
C ASP A 336 -16.27 10.99 -2.54
N ALA A 337 -15.51 12.07 -2.62
CA ALA A 337 -14.63 12.51 -1.54
C ALA A 337 -15.41 12.92 -0.28
N ASN A 338 -16.62 13.46 -0.40
CA ASN A 338 -17.44 13.80 0.77
C ASN A 338 -17.97 12.54 1.44
N ALA A 339 -18.36 11.53 0.64
CA ALA A 339 -18.75 10.24 1.18
C ALA A 339 -17.58 9.55 1.90
N LEU A 340 -16.35 9.62 1.35
CA LEU A 340 -15.15 9.15 2.04
C LEU A 340 -14.92 9.86 3.38
N LYS A 341 -15.01 11.19 3.40
CA LYS A 341 -14.87 11.98 4.63
C LYS A 341 -15.89 11.56 5.68
N ALA A 342 -17.13 11.29 5.27
CA ALA A 342 -18.21 10.87 6.16
C ALA A 342 -18.01 9.48 6.79
N LEU A 343 -17.04 8.68 6.31
CA LEU A 343 -16.66 7.41 6.92
C LEU A 343 -15.75 7.58 8.14
N LEU A 344 -15.25 8.79 8.40
CA LEU A 344 -14.49 9.09 9.61
C LEU A 344 -15.43 9.26 10.80
N ASP A 345 -15.08 8.65 11.93
CA ASP A 345 -15.73 8.86 13.24
C ASP A 345 -15.20 10.13 13.94
N VAL A 346 -14.31 10.87 13.28
CA VAL A 346 -13.75 12.12 13.78
C VAL A 346 -14.39 13.30 13.05
N LYS A 347 -14.77 14.34 13.80
CA LYS A 347 -15.39 15.55 13.24
C LYS A 347 -14.39 16.47 12.56
#